data_AF-A0A1V5NU80-F1
#
_entry.id   AF-A0A1V5NU80-F1
#
_cell.length_a   1.000
_cell.length_b   1.000
_cell.length_c   1.000
_cell.angle_alpha   90.00
_cell.angle_beta   90.00
_cell.angle_gamma   90.00
#
_symmetry.space_group_name_H-M   'P 1'
#
loop_
_entity.id
_entity.type
_entity.pdbx_description
1 polymer ?
#
loop_
_entity_poly.entity_id
_entity_poly.type
_entity_poly.pdbx_seq_one_letter_code
_entity_poly.pdbx_strand_id
1 'polypeptide(L)'
;MVEGNAKQLASLDMHIPVIYAGNTALRNIVKELFGKTGQDVLIAPNVFPDVDVLNVDPVRKLIQEAFSHHIIHAPGMEKLATITSRPVMPTPGAVLKAAEMFAEALGDVLVLDVGGATTDVHSVSDGSAEWADKLVDPEPHAKRTVEGDLGVYVNAANILELSTDERWKQRSEDVQAMPATEAQREMTRWLCARAVESGVRRHAGTISDLYTPTGRRQIVRGKDLSAVRWVVGTGGALTRVPGGEEILRTVCTGPAKYLFPKPEAKIVLDRQYLFSAMGTIADRYPDAVRRTFENWVKGAAV
;
A
#
# COMPACT_ATOMS: atom_id res chain seq x y z
N MET A 1 -4.30 -27.86 11.62
CA MET A 1 -3.69 -26.55 11.90
C MET A 1 -4.73 -25.44 11.90
N VAL A 2 -5.44 -25.16 10.80
CA VAL A 2 -6.46 -24.08 10.71
C VAL A 2 -7.55 -24.17 11.79
N GLU A 3 -8.17 -25.34 11.99
CA GLU A 3 -9.19 -25.52 13.03
C GLU A 3 -8.65 -25.26 14.45
N GLY A 4 -7.41 -25.69 14.72
CA GLY A 4 -6.76 -25.43 16.01
C GLY A 4 -6.55 -23.95 16.27
N ASN A 5 -6.09 -23.20 15.26
CA ASN A 5 -5.94 -21.76 15.34
C ASN A 5 -7.30 -21.06 15.51
N ALA A 6 -8.33 -21.51 14.79
CA ALA A 6 -9.69 -20.97 14.93
C ALA A 6 -10.25 -21.20 16.34
N LYS A 7 -10.04 -22.38 16.94
CA LYS A 7 -10.42 -22.67 18.34
C LYS A 7 -9.72 -21.74 19.32
N GLN A 8 -8.40 -21.55 19.16
CA GLN A 8 -7.63 -20.66 20.02
C GLN A 8 -8.11 -19.21 19.90
N LEU A 9 -8.30 -18.70 18.68
CA LEU A 9 -8.79 -17.34 18.45
C LEU A 9 -10.20 -17.12 19.01
N ALA A 10 -11.12 -18.06 18.78
CA ALA A 10 -12.47 -17.97 19.34
C ALA A 10 -12.44 -17.95 20.87
N SER A 11 -11.52 -18.70 21.50
CA SER A 11 -11.40 -18.75 22.97
C SER A 11 -10.87 -17.46 23.62
N LEU A 12 -10.26 -16.55 22.86
CA LEU A 12 -9.78 -15.26 23.38
C LEU A 12 -10.92 -14.29 23.68
N ASP A 13 -12.11 -14.57 23.17
CA ASP A 13 -13.33 -13.80 23.36
C ASP A 13 -13.22 -12.28 23.07
N MET A 14 -12.44 -11.89 22.06
CA MET A 14 -12.08 -10.49 21.81
C MET A 14 -13.21 -9.61 21.24
N HIS A 15 -14.33 -10.19 20.80
CA HIS A 15 -15.45 -9.45 20.19
C HIS A 15 -15.03 -8.52 19.02
N ILE A 16 -14.05 -8.94 18.24
CA ILE A 16 -13.58 -8.24 17.03
C ILE A 16 -14.08 -8.95 15.77
N PRO A 17 -14.23 -8.25 14.63
CA PRO A 17 -14.56 -8.88 13.36
C PRO A 17 -13.53 -9.91 12.95
N VAL A 18 -13.98 -11.12 12.61
CA VAL A 18 -13.11 -12.18 12.10
C VAL A 18 -13.46 -12.45 10.63
N ILE A 19 -12.46 -12.44 9.75
CA ILE A 19 -12.64 -12.77 8.34
C ILE A 19 -11.96 -14.10 8.05
N TYR A 20 -12.71 -15.06 7.50
CA TYR A 20 -12.18 -16.32 7.02
C TYR A 20 -12.28 -16.46 5.51
N ALA A 21 -11.13 -16.63 4.86
CA ALA A 21 -10.99 -16.74 3.41
C ALA A 21 -10.03 -17.88 3.02
N GLY A 22 -10.07 -18.96 3.79
CA GLY A 22 -9.25 -20.14 3.56
C GLY A 22 -9.99 -21.29 2.87
N ASN A 23 -9.49 -22.50 3.07
CA ASN A 23 -10.04 -23.74 2.53
C ASN A 23 -11.57 -23.83 2.73
N THR A 24 -12.29 -23.94 1.62
CA THR A 24 -13.75 -24.00 1.58
C THR A 24 -14.33 -25.13 2.45
N ALA A 25 -13.64 -26.27 2.55
CA ALA A 25 -14.08 -27.41 3.36
C ALA A 25 -14.15 -27.09 4.88
N LEU A 26 -13.39 -26.11 5.36
CA LEU A 26 -13.34 -25.74 6.77
C LEU A 26 -14.28 -24.58 7.13
N ARG A 27 -14.98 -23.98 6.17
CA ARG A 27 -15.85 -22.81 6.41
C ARG A 27 -16.91 -23.07 7.47
N ASN A 28 -17.60 -24.21 7.39
CA ASN A 28 -18.67 -24.55 8.33
C ASN A 28 -18.12 -24.77 9.74
N ILE A 29 -16.97 -25.42 9.85
CA ILE A 29 -16.28 -25.64 11.14
C ILE A 29 -15.89 -24.30 11.76
N VAL A 30 -15.28 -23.40 10.99
CA VAL A 30 -14.89 -22.06 11.48
C VAL A 30 -16.12 -21.27 11.92
N LYS A 31 -17.19 -21.24 11.12
CA LYS A 31 -18.45 -20.58 11.50
C LYS A 31 -19.00 -21.12 12.82
N GLU A 32 -19.02 -22.44 12.98
CA GLU A 32 -19.57 -23.06 14.20
C GLU A 32 -18.73 -22.71 15.44
N LEU A 33 -17.40 -22.68 15.31
CA LEU A 33 -16.50 -22.35 16.42
C LEU A 33 -16.72 -20.94 16.97
N PHE A 34 -16.80 -19.95 16.08
CA PHE A 34 -17.02 -18.55 16.49
C PHE A 34 -18.50 -18.27 16.82
N GLY A 35 -19.44 -18.97 16.20
CA GLY A 35 -20.86 -18.88 16.54
C GLY A 35 -21.14 -19.31 17.99
N LYS A 36 -20.38 -20.25 18.55
CA LYS A 36 -20.47 -20.66 19.96
C LYS A 36 -20.07 -19.57 20.95
N THR A 37 -19.24 -18.62 20.53
CA THR A 37 -18.77 -17.50 21.37
C THR A 37 -19.52 -16.20 21.08
N GLY A 38 -20.53 -16.23 20.19
CA GLY A 38 -21.29 -15.03 19.80
C GLY A 38 -20.50 -14.06 18.92
N GLN A 39 -19.35 -14.47 18.39
CA GLN A 39 -18.52 -13.65 17.51
C GLN A 39 -18.90 -13.82 16.05
N ASP A 40 -19.08 -12.70 15.35
CA ASP A 40 -19.36 -12.70 13.93
C ASP A 40 -18.11 -13.05 13.11
N VAL A 41 -18.26 -14.07 12.26
CA VAL A 41 -17.28 -14.42 11.24
C VAL A 41 -17.83 -14.08 9.86
N LEU A 42 -17.13 -13.18 9.18
CA LEU A 42 -17.32 -12.88 7.77
C LEU A 42 -16.59 -13.93 6.93
N ILE A 43 -17.27 -14.49 5.92
CA ILE A 43 -16.68 -15.50 5.03
C ILE A 43 -16.47 -14.91 3.65
N ALA A 44 -15.26 -15.12 3.12
CA ALA A 44 -14.93 -14.82 1.73
C ALA A 44 -14.60 -16.10 0.93
N PRO A 45 -14.64 -16.01 -0.42
CA PRO A 45 -13.91 -16.91 -1.32
C PRO A 45 -12.49 -17.22 -0.83
N ASN A 46 -11.99 -18.41 -1.14
CA ASN A 46 -10.61 -18.78 -0.81
C ASN A 46 -9.65 -17.83 -1.56
N VAL A 47 -8.67 -17.26 -0.86
CA VAL A 47 -7.64 -16.40 -1.47
C VAL A 47 -6.71 -17.15 -2.41
N PHE A 48 -6.54 -18.45 -2.19
CA PHE A 48 -5.85 -19.38 -3.10
C PHE A 48 -6.81 -20.50 -3.48
N PRO A 49 -7.78 -20.23 -4.38
CA PRO A 49 -8.77 -21.22 -4.78
C PRO A 49 -8.14 -22.40 -5.54
N ASP A 50 -7.02 -22.17 -6.21
CA ASP A 50 -6.23 -23.15 -6.96
C ASP A 50 -4.74 -22.88 -6.81
N VAL A 51 -3.90 -23.83 -7.25
CA VAL A 51 -2.43 -23.66 -7.27
C VAL A 51 -2.07 -22.48 -8.17
N ASP A 52 -1.24 -21.57 -7.67
CA ASP A 52 -0.78 -20.34 -8.35
C ASP A 52 -1.90 -19.35 -8.76
N VAL A 53 -3.13 -19.54 -8.29
CA VAL A 53 -4.25 -18.61 -8.51
C VAL A 53 -4.48 -17.79 -7.25
N LEU A 54 -4.37 -16.46 -7.35
CA LEU A 54 -4.62 -15.54 -6.26
C LEU A 54 -5.94 -14.77 -6.46
N ASN A 55 -6.84 -14.82 -5.49
CA ASN A 55 -8.16 -14.16 -5.51
C ASN A 55 -8.37 -13.28 -4.27
N VAL A 56 -7.78 -12.08 -4.27
CA VAL A 56 -7.74 -11.19 -3.09
C VAL A 56 -8.90 -10.22 -2.98
N ASP A 57 -9.56 -9.89 -4.09
CA ASP A 57 -10.56 -8.81 -4.12
C ASP A 57 -11.77 -9.04 -3.21
N PRO A 58 -12.33 -10.28 -3.10
CA PRO A 58 -13.43 -10.52 -2.18
C PRO A 58 -13.07 -10.25 -0.72
N VAL A 59 -11.85 -10.61 -0.30
CA VAL A 59 -11.37 -10.36 1.06
C VAL A 59 -11.11 -8.89 1.29
N ARG A 60 -10.50 -8.20 0.32
CA ARG A 60 -10.27 -6.74 0.39
C ARG A 60 -11.56 -5.97 0.59
N LYS A 61 -12.61 -6.33 -0.17
CA LYS A 61 -13.93 -5.72 -0.04
C LYS A 61 -14.51 -5.92 1.37
N LEU A 62 -14.46 -7.15 1.90
CA LEU A 62 -14.92 -7.42 3.27
C LEU A 62 -14.13 -6.67 4.34
N ILE A 63 -12.80 -6.56 4.21
CA ILE A 63 -11.97 -5.78 5.13
C ILE A 63 -12.38 -4.30 5.07
N GLN A 64 -12.58 -3.75 3.87
CA GLN A 64 -13.00 -2.36 3.70
C GLN A 64 -14.39 -2.11 4.28
N GLU A 65 -15.34 -3.02 4.07
CA GLU A 65 -16.68 -2.95 4.65
C GLU A 65 -16.62 -3.04 6.17
N ALA A 66 -15.90 -4.02 6.73
CA ALA A 66 -15.70 -4.17 8.17
C ALA A 66 -15.09 -2.90 8.77
N PHE A 67 -14.04 -2.35 8.17
CA PHE A 67 -13.41 -1.11 8.60
C PHE A 67 -14.39 0.07 8.54
N SER A 68 -15.17 0.19 7.46
CA SER A 68 -16.15 1.27 7.28
C SER A 68 -17.26 1.21 8.34
N HIS A 69 -17.75 0.02 8.67
CA HIS A 69 -18.75 -0.18 9.74
C HIS A 69 -18.25 0.22 11.13
N HIS A 70 -16.93 0.17 11.37
CA HIS A 70 -16.36 0.62 12.65
C HIS A 70 -16.01 2.12 12.62
N ILE A 71 -15.64 2.66 11.45
CA ILE A 71 -15.33 4.08 11.28
C ILE A 71 -16.56 4.96 11.41
N ILE A 72 -17.77 4.54 11.05
CA ILE A 72 -18.96 5.42 11.16
C ILE A 72 -19.22 5.96 12.57
N HIS A 73 -18.62 5.37 13.61
CA HIS A 73 -18.65 5.86 14.99
C HIS A 73 -17.47 6.78 15.35
N ALA A 74 -16.53 6.98 14.44
CA ALA A 74 -15.38 7.85 14.64
C ALA A 74 -15.82 9.32 14.74
N PRO A 75 -15.15 10.13 15.57
CA PRO A 75 -15.47 11.54 15.73
C PRO A 75 -15.56 12.27 14.39
N GLY A 76 -16.72 12.86 14.09
CA GLY A 76 -16.95 13.63 12.87
C GLY A 76 -17.72 12.90 11.76
N MET A 77 -17.90 11.59 11.82
CA MET A 77 -18.66 10.85 10.80
C MET A 77 -20.15 11.19 10.79
N GLU A 78 -20.75 11.49 11.94
CA GLU A 78 -22.13 12.00 12.03
C GLU A 78 -22.33 13.28 11.21
N LYS A 79 -21.32 14.17 11.17
CA LYS A 79 -21.36 15.38 10.34
C LYS A 79 -21.22 15.06 8.85
N LEU A 80 -20.44 14.05 8.48
CA LEU A 80 -20.33 13.63 7.07
C LEU A 80 -21.64 13.02 6.57
N ALA A 81 -22.34 12.28 7.43
CA ALA A 81 -23.65 11.70 7.11
C ALA A 81 -24.73 12.76 6.81
N THR A 82 -24.60 14.00 7.31
CA THR A 82 -25.51 15.10 6.96
C THR A 82 -25.17 15.76 5.62
N ILE A 83 -23.96 15.56 5.09
CA ILE A 83 -23.46 16.21 3.87
C ILE A 83 -23.62 15.31 2.65
N THR A 84 -23.59 13.98 2.83
CA THR A 84 -23.70 13.02 1.72
C THR A 84 -24.46 11.76 2.11
N SER A 85 -25.28 11.26 1.19
CA SER A 85 -25.93 9.95 1.29
C SER A 85 -25.07 8.82 0.71
N ARG A 86 -23.86 9.13 0.22
CA ARG A 86 -22.95 8.15 -0.38
C ARG A 86 -22.00 7.56 0.66
N PRO A 87 -21.57 6.30 0.49
CA PRO A 87 -20.53 5.71 1.33
C PRO A 87 -19.25 6.56 1.34
N VAL A 88 -18.64 6.72 2.51
CA VAL A 88 -17.35 7.38 2.66
C VAL A 88 -16.26 6.39 2.24
N MET A 89 -15.46 6.76 1.25
CA MET A 89 -14.32 5.96 0.81
C MET A 89 -13.08 6.34 1.64
N PRO A 90 -12.43 5.40 2.33
CA PRO A 90 -11.16 5.67 3.00
C PRO A 90 -10.08 6.07 1.99
N THR A 91 -9.21 7.01 2.37
CA THR A 91 -8.13 7.52 1.49
C THR A 91 -7.33 6.41 0.81
N PRO A 92 -6.89 5.34 1.50
CA PRO A 92 -6.11 4.30 0.83
C PRO A 92 -6.91 3.52 -0.22
N GLY A 93 -8.23 3.37 -0.02
CA GLY A 93 -9.12 2.79 -1.02
C GLY A 93 -9.24 3.68 -2.26
N ALA A 94 -9.39 4.99 -2.04
CA ALA A 94 -9.44 5.97 -3.13
C ALA A 94 -8.10 6.02 -3.91
N VAL A 95 -6.96 6.06 -3.21
CA VAL A 95 -5.64 6.10 -3.86
C VAL A 95 -5.37 4.83 -4.67
N LEU A 96 -5.72 3.64 -4.15
CA LEU A 96 -5.57 2.39 -4.92
C LEU A 96 -6.43 2.42 -6.19
N LYS A 97 -7.70 2.82 -6.06
CA LYS A 97 -8.62 2.93 -7.21
C LYS A 97 -8.12 3.93 -8.25
N ALA A 98 -7.59 5.06 -7.81
CA ALA A 98 -6.96 6.04 -8.68
C ALA A 98 -5.70 5.48 -9.37
N ALA A 99 -4.89 4.70 -8.67
CA ALA A 99 -3.72 4.04 -9.26
C ALA A 99 -4.10 3.05 -10.37
N GLU A 100 -5.19 2.28 -10.18
CA GLU A 100 -5.73 1.39 -11.23
C GLU A 100 -6.16 2.19 -12.46
N MET A 101 -6.96 3.24 -12.25
CA MET A 101 -7.42 4.14 -13.33
C MET A 101 -6.25 4.85 -14.04
N PHE A 102 -5.20 5.22 -13.30
CA PHE A 102 -3.98 5.80 -13.84
C PHE A 102 -3.24 4.79 -14.71
N ALA A 103 -3.08 3.56 -14.24
CA ALA A 103 -2.39 2.49 -14.97
C ALA A 103 -3.11 2.14 -16.29
N GLU A 104 -4.44 2.08 -16.27
CA GLU A 104 -5.25 1.89 -17.48
C GLU A 104 -5.00 2.98 -18.54
N ALA A 105 -4.80 4.23 -18.12
CA ALA A 105 -4.63 5.36 -19.03
C ALA A 105 -3.18 5.56 -19.50
N LEU A 106 -2.20 5.34 -18.60
CA LEU A 106 -0.82 5.80 -18.79
C LEU A 106 0.23 4.71 -18.65
N GLY A 107 -0.17 3.52 -18.19
CA GLY A 107 0.68 2.36 -17.93
C GLY A 107 1.15 2.26 -16.47
N ASP A 108 1.85 1.16 -16.19
CA ASP A 108 2.26 0.70 -14.86
C ASP A 108 2.78 1.78 -13.93
N VAL A 109 2.29 1.77 -12.69
CA VAL A 109 2.51 2.83 -11.71
C VAL A 109 2.85 2.29 -10.32
N LEU A 110 3.76 2.99 -9.65
CA LEU A 110 4.05 2.89 -8.22
C LEU A 110 3.63 4.21 -7.57
N VAL A 111 2.74 4.17 -6.59
CA VAL A 111 2.29 5.35 -5.82
C VAL A 111 2.79 5.22 -4.39
N LEU A 112 3.44 6.27 -3.90
CA LEU A 112 3.96 6.39 -2.54
C LEU A 112 3.20 7.50 -1.83
N ASP A 113 2.40 7.15 -0.81
CA ASP A 113 1.70 8.11 0.04
C ASP A 113 2.36 8.13 1.42
N VAL A 114 3.17 9.16 1.66
CA VAL A 114 3.90 9.32 2.92
C VAL A 114 3.14 10.30 3.82
N GLY A 115 2.47 9.73 4.83
CA GLY A 115 1.73 10.45 5.84
C GLY A 115 2.50 10.67 7.15
N GLY A 116 1.86 11.39 8.07
CA GLY A 116 2.42 11.61 9.40
C GLY A 116 2.49 10.32 10.24
N ALA A 117 1.59 9.37 10.00
CA ALA A 117 1.51 8.12 10.76
C ALA A 117 1.96 6.88 9.96
N THR A 118 1.61 6.81 8.68
CA THR A 118 1.87 5.61 7.86
C THR A 118 2.49 5.99 6.53
N THR A 119 3.14 5.02 5.91
CA THR A 119 3.49 5.07 4.49
C THR A 119 2.74 3.98 3.77
N ASP A 120 1.90 4.37 2.81
CA ASP A 120 1.20 3.45 1.94
C ASP A 120 1.96 3.34 0.62
N VAL A 121 2.20 2.10 0.17
CA VAL A 121 2.83 1.80 -1.12
C VAL A 121 1.85 1.04 -1.99
N HIS A 122 1.47 1.63 -3.11
CA HIS A 122 0.55 1.04 -4.08
C HIS A 122 1.30 0.74 -5.37
N SER A 123 1.09 -0.42 -5.97
CA SER A 123 1.59 -0.72 -7.31
C SER A 123 0.50 -1.35 -8.16
N VAL A 124 0.49 -0.98 -9.44
CA VAL A 124 -0.38 -1.56 -10.46
C VAL A 124 0.50 -1.93 -11.65
N SER A 125 0.79 -3.22 -11.79
CA SER A 125 1.74 -3.77 -12.76
C SER A 125 1.65 -5.31 -12.76
N ASP A 126 1.83 -5.94 -13.92
CA ASP A 126 2.00 -7.41 -13.99
C ASP A 126 3.48 -7.83 -13.94
N GLY A 127 4.39 -6.88 -13.72
CA GLY A 127 5.82 -7.08 -13.82
C GLY A 127 6.31 -7.16 -15.26
N SER A 128 7.58 -7.48 -15.42
CA SER A 128 8.22 -7.61 -16.73
C SER A 128 8.28 -9.06 -17.18
N ALA A 129 8.29 -9.27 -18.50
CA ALA A 129 8.49 -10.60 -19.09
C ALA A 129 9.82 -11.26 -18.69
N GLU A 130 10.82 -10.46 -18.26
CA GLU A 130 12.13 -10.93 -17.82
C GLU A 130 12.08 -11.75 -16.52
N TRP A 131 11.16 -11.40 -15.61
CA TRP A 131 11.07 -12.00 -14.28
C TRP A 131 9.86 -12.93 -14.11
N ALA A 132 8.91 -12.90 -15.04
CA ALA A 132 7.66 -13.65 -14.97
C ALA A 132 7.85 -15.17 -14.79
N ASP A 133 8.84 -15.78 -15.47
CA ASP A 133 9.16 -17.21 -15.42
C ASP A 133 9.93 -17.65 -14.16
N LYS A 134 10.40 -16.68 -13.37
CA LYS A 134 11.17 -16.88 -12.13
C LYS A 134 10.32 -16.65 -10.89
N LEU A 135 9.11 -16.10 -11.04
CA LEU A 135 8.19 -15.85 -9.94
C LEU A 135 7.73 -17.19 -9.33
N VAL A 136 7.87 -17.34 -8.02
CA VAL A 136 7.49 -18.58 -7.31
C VAL A 136 6.14 -18.48 -6.59
N ASP A 137 5.66 -17.27 -6.33
CA ASP A 137 4.39 -17.00 -5.66
C ASP A 137 3.61 -15.97 -6.49
N PRO A 138 2.32 -16.18 -6.81
CA PRO A 138 1.56 -15.22 -7.59
C PRO A 138 1.37 -13.90 -6.83
N GLU A 139 1.44 -12.79 -7.56
CA GLU A 139 1.25 -11.44 -7.01
C GLU A 139 0.04 -10.77 -7.69
N PRO A 140 -0.79 -10.01 -6.94
CA PRO A 140 -1.97 -9.39 -7.53
C PRO A 140 -1.57 -8.23 -8.44
N HIS A 141 -2.30 -8.01 -9.53
CA HIS A 141 -2.09 -6.90 -10.47
C HIS A 141 -2.00 -5.55 -9.73
N ALA A 142 -3.01 -5.25 -8.91
CA ALA A 142 -3.01 -4.13 -7.98
C ALA A 142 -2.64 -4.61 -6.57
N LYS A 143 -1.54 -4.07 -6.02
CA LYS A 143 -1.03 -4.38 -4.67
C LYS A 143 -0.96 -3.11 -3.84
N ARG A 144 -1.31 -3.25 -2.56
CA ARG A 144 -1.09 -2.23 -1.54
C ARG A 144 -0.38 -2.86 -0.35
N THR A 145 0.65 -2.21 0.17
CA THR A 145 1.20 -2.47 1.50
C THR A 145 1.06 -1.21 2.35
N VAL A 146 0.94 -1.42 3.66
CA VAL A 146 0.81 -0.34 4.64
C VAL A 146 1.92 -0.52 5.66
N GLU A 147 2.81 0.46 5.69
CA GLU A 147 3.91 0.48 6.64
C GLU A 147 3.47 1.30 7.84
N GLY A 148 2.80 0.62 8.78
CA GLY A 148 2.24 1.22 9.99
C GLY A 148 3.29 1.81 10.92
N ASP A 149 4.53 1.37 10.81
CA ASP A 149 5.68 1.86 11.56
C ASP A 149 6.41 3.03 10.87
N LEU A 150 6.08 3.37 9.61
CA LEU A 150 6.82 4.36 8.81
C LEU A 150 6.01 5.66 8.61
N GLY A 151 5.88 6.46 9.66
CA GLY A 151 5.26 7.80 9.59
C GLY A 151 6.25 8.92 9.89
N VAL A 152 6.09 10.09 9.26
CA VAL A 152 7.04 11.22 9.44
C VAL A 152 6.76 12.11 10.64
N TYR A 153 5.72 11.81 11.43
CA TYR A 153 5.35 12.57 12.63
C TYR A 153 4.95 11.66 13.79
N VAL A 154 3.77 11.02 13.73
CA VAL A 154 3.22 10.18 14.79
C VAL A 154 4.13 8.97 15.06
N ASN A 155 4.64 8.35 14.00
CA ASN A 155 5.49 7.17 14.06
C ASN A 155 6.96 7.46 13.72
N ALA A 156 7.38 8.73 13.80
CA ALA A 156 8.74 9.14 13.45
C ALA A 156 9.80 8.49 14.34
N ALA A 157 9.47 8.21 15.60
CA ALA A 157 10.35 7.55 16.55
C ALA A 157 10.86 6.20 16.03
N ASN A 158 10.00 5.39 15.40
CA ASN A 158 10.39 4.10 14.83
C ASN A 158 11.47 4.25 13.76
N ILE A 159 11.35 5.27 12.90
CA ILE A 159 12.32 5.56 11.85
C ILE A 159 13.65 6.05 12.46
N LEU A 160 13.58 6.89 13.49
CA LEU A 160 14.76 7.39 14.22
C LEU A 160 15.52 6.25 14.92
N GLU A 161 14.81 5.31 15.53
CA GLU A 161 15.41 4.15 16.20
C GLU A 161 16.15 3.21 15.25
N LEU A 162 15.65 3.07 14.02
CA LEU A 162 16.30 2.30 12.95
C LEU A 162 17.58 2.97 12.42
N SER A 163 17.79 4.26 12.69
CA SER A 163 18.98 4.98 12.26
C SER A 163 20.19 4.65 13.13
N THR A 164 21.32 4.38 12.49
CA THR A 164 22.63 4.27 13.15
C THR A 164 23.31 5.62 13.35
N ASP A 165 22.80 6.68 12.72
CA ASP A 165 23.31 8.04 12.85
C ASP A 165 22.61 8.77 13.99
N GLU A 166 23.34 8.93 15.10
CA GLU A 166 22.89 9.59 16.34
C GLU A 166 22.54 11.07 16.13
N ARG A 167 23.06 11.73 15.08
CA ARG A 167 22.74 13.14 14.79
C ARG A 167 21.23 13.35 14.59
N TRP A 168 20.55 12.39 13.98
CA TRP A 168 19.10 12.48 13.73
C TRP A 168 18.29 12.25 15.00
N LYS A 169 18.74 11.33 15.87
CA LYS A 169 18.09 11.06 17.15
C LYS A 169 18.14 12.28 18.08
N GLN A 170 19.26 13.00 18.08
CA GLN A 170 19.43 14.24 18.84
C GLN A 170 18.54 15.39 18.36
N ARG A 171 18.00 15.31 17.13
CA ARG A 171 17.13 16.32 16.52
C ARG A 171 15.65 15.94 16.59
N SER A 172 15.25 15.03 17.47
CA SER A 172 13.85 14.58 17.59
C SER A 172 12.86 15.73 17.85
N GLU A 173 13.30 16.83 18.45
CA GLU A 173 12.53 18.07 18.63
C GLU A 173 12.15 18.79 17.31
N ASP A 174 12.91 18.54 16.24
CA ASP A 174 12.61 19.06 14.89
C ASP A 174 11.45 18.32 14.21
N VAL A 175 10.96 17.21 14.80
CA VAL A 175 9.82 16.45 14.27
C VAL A 175 8.53 17.21 14.53
N GLN A 176 7.90 17.69 13.45
CA GLN A 176 6.67 18.49 13.51
C GLN A 176 5.65 18.00 12.49
N ALA A 177 4.36 18.08 12.84
CA ALA A 177 3.27 17.74 11.93
C ALA A 177 3.25 18.67 10.70
N MET A 178 3.62 19.94 10.91
CA MET A 178 3.72 20.97 9.87
C MET A 178 5.07 21.67 10.00
N PRO A 179 6.11 21.25 9.23
CA PRO A 179 7.45 21.81 9.34
C PRO A 179 7.51 23.25 8.81
N ALA A 180 7.84 24.20 9.68
CA ALA A 180 7.92 25.62 9.37
C ALA A 180 9.35 26.12 9.13
N THR A 181 10.31 25.64 9.93
CA THR A 181 11.73 26.02 9.83
C THR A 181 12.50 25.11 8.87
N GLU A 182 13.68 25.53 8.41
CA GLU A 182 14.51 24.68 7.55
C GLU A 182 14.99 23.42 8.27
N ALA A 183 15.31 23.51 9.57
CA ALA A 183 15.69 22.35 10.37
C ALA A 183 14.56 21.31 10.45
N GLN A 184 13.31 21.76 10.65
CA GLN A 184 12.14 20.89 10.66
C GLN A 184 11.88 20.27 9.28
N ARG A 185 12.04 21.05 8.19
CA ARG A 185 11.89 20.54 6.83
C ARG A 185 12.97 19.52 6.47
N GLU A 186 14.22 19.76 6.88
CA GLU A 186 15.32 18.82 6.72
C GLU A 186 15.05 17.50 7.45
N MET A 187 14.56 17.57 8.70
CA MET A 187 14.14 16.40 9.47
C MET A 187 13.01 15.63 8.76
N THR A 188 11.93 16.31 8.35
CA THR A 188 10.84 15.66 7.60
C THR A 188 11.33 15.03 6.30
N ARG A 189 12.22 15.70 5.55
CA ARG A 189 12.80 15.17 4.30
C ARG A 189 13.61 13.90 4.56
N TRP A 190 14.43 13.88 5.61
CA TRP A 190 15.20 12.71 5.98
C TRP A 190 14.32 11.54 6.42
N LEU A 191 13.31 11.78 7.27
CA LEU A 191 12.33 10.77 7.68
C LEU A 191 11.58 10.20 6.47
N CYS A 192 11.12 11.08 5.58
CA CYS A 192 10.44 10.70 4.35
C CYS A 192 11.31 9.83 3.45
N ALA A 193 12.60 10.14 3.31
CA ALA A 193 13.52 9.34 2.53
C ALA A 193 13.65 7.91 3.08
N ARG A 194 13.79 7.76 4.40
CA ARG A 194 13.86 6.45 5.06
C ARG A 194 12.56 5.67 4.97
N ALA A 195 11.43 6.35 5.08
CA ALA A 195 10.10 5.76 4.94
C ALA A 195 9.88 5.21 3.51
N VAL A 196 10.21 6.00 2.48
CA VAL A 196 10.12 5.58 1.08
C VAL A 196 11.06 4.41 0.80
N GLU A 197 12.32 4.49 1.19
CA GLU A 197 13.31 3.42 0.97
C GLU A 197 12.85 2.11 1.62
N SER A 198 12.45 2.16 2.89
CA SER A 198 12.03 0.97 3.64
C SER A 198 10.72 0.41 3.12
N GLY A 199 9.74 1.27 2.82
CA GLY A 199 8.44 0.86 2.30
C GLY A 199 8.53 0.20 0.93
N VAL A 200 9.27 0.80 -0.02
CA VAL A 200 9.47 0.20 -1.35
C VAL A 200 10.24 -1.11 -1.24
N ARG A 201 11.25 -1.18 -0.36
CA ARG A 201 12.02 -2.42 -0.13
C ARG A 201 11.16 -3.56 0.42
N ARG A 202 10.20 -3.27 1.30
CA ARG A 202 9.25 -4.26 1.85
C ARG A 202 8.15 -4.63 0.84
N HIS A 203 7.79 -3.71 -0.04
CA HIS A 203 6.78 -3.91 -1.07
C HIS A 203 7.28 -4.73 -2.26
N ALA A 204 8.50 -4.42 -2.72
CA ALA A 204 9.11 -4.99 -3.91
C ALA A 204 9.55 -6.44 -3.72
N GLY A 205 9.54 -7.17 -4.82
CA GLY A 205 10.05 -8.53 -4.89
C GLY A 205 11.58 -8.58 -4.78
N THR A 206 12.08 -9.73 -4.36
CA THR A 206 13.51 -10.00 -4.20
C THR A 206 13.95 -11.11 -5.13
N ILE A 207 15.19 -10.97 -5.63
CA ILE A 207 15.86 -12.00 -6.41
C ILE A 207 16.73 -12.81 -5.45
N SER A 208 16.60 -14.13 -5.49
CA SER A 208 17.44 -15.04 -4.71
C SER A 208 17.86 -16.24 -5.55
N ASP A 209 19.01 -16.82 -5.19
CA ASP A 209 19.51 -18.03 -5.83
C ASP A 209 19.00 -19.26 -5.08
N LEU A 210 18.29 -20.14 -5.80
CA LEU A 210 17.91 -21.46 -5.34
C LEU A 210 18.92 -22.49 -5.87
N TYR A 211 19.58 -23.19 -4.96
CA TYR A 211 20.51 -24.27 -5.31
C TYR A 211 19.75 -25.58 -5.39
N THR A 212 19.71 -26.16 -6.59
CA THR A 212 19.06 -27.44 -6.87
C THR A 212 20.09 -28.48 -7.30
N PRO A 213 19.77 -29.79 -7.29
CA PRO A 213 20.68 -30.82 -7.79
C PRO A 213 21.11 -30.61 -9.25
N THR A 214 20.33 -29.88 -10.05
CA THR A 214 20.62 -29.55 -11.45
C THR A 214 21.38 -28.23 -11.62
N GLY A 215 21.71 -27.53 -10.53
CA GLY A 215 22.47 -26.28 -10.52
C GLY A 215 21.77 -25.12 -9.83
N ARG A 216 22.35 -23.92 -9.98
CA ARG A 216 21.84 -22.67 -9.42
C ARG A 216 20.78 -22.08 -10.34
N ARG A 217 19.59 -21.79 -9.80
CA ARG A 217 18.49 -21.11 -10.50
C ARG A 217 18.10 -19.85 -9.74
N GLN A 218 17.89 -18.75 -10.45
CA GLN A 218 17.31 -17.55 -9.83
C GLN A 218 15.80 -17.71 -9.68
N ILE A 219 15.31 -17.30 -8.51
CA ILE A 219 13.88 -17.23 -8.19
C ILE A 219 13.53 -15.82 -7.73
N VAL A 220 12.29 -15.42 -7.98
CA VAL A 220 11.70 -14.15 -7.60
C VAL A 220 10.59 -14.40 -6.60
N ARG A 221 10.65 -13.72 -5.45
CA ARG A 221 9.57 -13.70 -4.46
C ARG A 221 9.08 -12.27 -4.27
N GLY A 222 7.79 -12.03 -4.43
CA GLY A 222 7.19 -10.71 -4.25
C GLY A 222 6.95 -9.95 -5.56
N LYS A 223 6.48 -8.71 -5.42
CA LYS A 223 5.99 -7.88 -6.53
C LYS A 223 7.12 -7.37 -7.43
N ASP A 224 7.10 -7.70 -8.72
CA ASP A 224 8.02 -7.10 -9.69
C ASP A 224 7.59 -5.66 -10.03
N LEU A 225 8.45 -4.67 -9.71
CA LEU A 225 8.23 -3.27 -10.07
C LEU A 225 9.08 -2.82 -11.27
N SER A 226 9.84 -3.71 -11.90
CA SER A 226 10.76 -3.34 -12.99
C SER A 226 10.06 -2.89 -14.28
N ALA A 227 8.76 -3.18 -14.43
CA ALA A 227 7.92 -2.69 -15.52
C ALA A 227 7.26 -1.33 -15.23
N VAL A 228 7.33 -0.84 -13.98
CA VAL A 228 6.75 0.44 -13.58
C VAL A 228 7.32 1.58 -14.42
N ARG A 229 6.43 2.33 -15.06
CA ARG A 229 6.76 3.48 -15.91
C ARG A 229 6.63 4.80 -15.17
N TRP A 230 5.77 4.83 -14.16
CA TRP A 230 5.43 6.02 -13.39
C TRP A 230 5.63 5.79 -11.89
N VAL A 231 6.37 6.68 -11.24
CA VAL A 231 6.49 6.74 -9.78
C VAL A 231 5.84 8.03 -9.31
N VAL A 232 4.73 7.90 -8.61
CA VAL A 232 3.92 9.01 -8.14
C VAL A 232 4.15 9.19 -6.64
N GLY A 233 4.51 10.40 -6.23
CA GLY A 233 4.53 10.79 -4.81
C GLY A 233 3.30 11.55 -4.42
N THR A 234 2.62 11.12 -3.36
CA THR A 234 1.55 11.88 -2.70
C THR A 234 1.81 11.94 -1.19
N GLY A 235 0.94 12.62 -0.45
CA GLY A 235 1.16 12.89 0.97
C GLY A 235 2.00 14.14 1.22
N GLY A 236 1.83 14.75 2.40
CA GLY A 236 2.42 16.05 2.72
C GLY A 236 3.95 16.05 2.69
N ALA A 237 4.57 14.95 3.11
CA ALA A 237 6.03 14.84 3.19
C ALA A 237 6.70 14.88 1.81
N LEU A 238 6.10 14.27 0.79
CA LEU A 238 6.61 14.26 -0.58
C LEU A 238 6.21 15.51 -1.37
N THR A 239 5.03 16.07 -1.11
CA THR A 239 4.43 17.11 -1.98
C THR A 239 4.59 18.53 -1.46
N ARG A 240 4.75 18.72 -0.14
CA ARG A 240 4.83 20.04 0.50
C ARG A 240 6.23 20.40 1.00
N VAL A 241 7.06 19.40 1.29
CA VAL A 241 8.48 19.62 1.63
C VAL A 241 9.32 19.50 0.35
N PRO A 242 10.25 20.44 0.07
CA PRO A 242 11.18 20.32 -1.06
C PRO A 242 12.00 19.03 -0.98
N GLY A 243 12.37 18.45 -2.13
CA GLY A 243 13.17 17.22 -2.19
C GLY A 243 12.40 15.93 -2.51
N GLY A 244 11.08 16.02 -2.76
CA GLY A 244 10.24 14.84 -2.98
C GLY A 244 10.61 14.03 -4.22
N GLU A 245 10.97 14.68 -5.33
CA GLU A 245 11.35 13.99 -6.57
C GLU A 245 12.69 13.26 -6.40
N GLU A 246 13.65 13.90 -5.72
CA GLU A 246 14.96 13.35 -5.41
C GLU A 246 14.83 12.12 -4.51
N ILE A 247 13.93 12.16 -3.51
CA ILE A 247 13.61 11.01 -2.65
C ILE A 247 13.08 9.84 -3.49
N LEU A 248 12.09 10.09 -4.35
CA LEU A 248 11.51 9.05 -5.20
C LEU A 248 12.53 8.50 -6.21
N ARG A 249 13.47 9.32 -6.67
CA ARG A 249 14.54 8.87 -7.58
C ARG A 249 15.46 7.85 -6.91
N THR A 250 15.64 7.90 -5.59
CA THR A 250 16.50 6.94 -4.86
C THR A 250 16.03 5.50 -4.95
N VAL A 251 14.74 5.27 -5.17
CA VAL A 251 14.16 3.92 -5.34
C VAL A 251 14.02 3.50 -6.81
N CYS A 252 14.45 4.31 -7.76
CA CYS A 252 14.42 4.01 -9.20
C CYS A 252 15.78 3.48 -9.69
N THR A 253 16.31 2.42 -9.08
CA THR A 253 17.65 1.88 -9.41
C THR A 253 17.63 0.78 -10.44
N GLY A 254 16.46 0.26 -10.79
CA GLY A 254 16.29 -0.95 -11.59
C GLY A 254 16.47 -2.25 -10.79
N PRO A 255 16.21 -3.40 -11.45
CA PRO A 255 16.26 -4.71 -10.82
C PRO A 255 17.69 -5.10 -10.44
N ALA A 256 17.90 -5.44 -9.17
CA ALA A 256 19.14 -5.99 -8.64
C ALA A 256 18.83 -7.02 -7.55
N LYS A 257 19.19 -6.77 -6.28
CA LYS A 257 18.69 -7.59 -5.17
C LYS A 257 17.16 -7.48 -5.01
N TYR A 258 16.63 -6.28 -5.25
CA TYR A 258 15.20 -5.98 -5.25
C TYR A 258 14.75 -5.63 -6.67
N LEU A 259 13.51 -5.96 -7.01
CA LEU A 259 12.88 -5.66 -8.29
C LEU A 259 12.30 -4.25 -8.27
N PHE A 260 13.17 -3.24 -8.25
CA PHE A 260 12.79 -1.83 -8.23
C PHE A 260 12.48 -1.28 -9.63
N PRO A 261 11.72 -0.16 -9.72
CA PRO A 261 11.53 0.58 -10.95
C PRO A 261 12.87 0.97 -11.58
N LYS A 262 12.93 1.01 -12.91
CA LYS A 262 14.15 1.37 -13.63
C LYS A 262 14.44 2.88 -13.54
N PRO A 263 15.70 3.32 -13.75
CA PRO A 263 16.05 4.74 -13.71
C PRO A 263 15.25 5.64 -14.65
N GLU A 264 14.74 5.08 -15.76
CA GLU A 264 13.94 5.79 -16.76
C GLU A 264 12.48 6.02 -16.32
N ALA A 265 12.05 5.45 -15.19
CA ALA A 265 10.72 5.67 -14.66
C ALA A 265 10.48 7.16 -14.42
N LYS A 266 9.33 7.65 -14.88
CA LYS A 266 8.95 9.06 -14.78
C LYS A 266 8.41 9.34 -13.40
N ILE A 267 8.86 10.43 -12.78
CA ILE A 267 8.45 10.81 -11.44
C ILE A 267 7.48 11.98 -11.56
N VAL A 268 6.38 11.94 -10.81
CA VAL A 268 5.43 13.04 -10.68
C VAL A 268 4.98 13.19 -9.23
N LEU A 269 4.80 14.43 -8.78
CA LEU A 269 4.31 14.73 -7.43
C LEU A 269 2.86 15.21 -7.48
N ASP A 270 1.99 14.52 -6.76
CA ASP A 270 0.57 14.82 -6.62
C ASP A 270 0.32 15.98 -5.65
N ARG A 271 0.77 17.19 -6.03
CA ARG A 271 0.67 18.40 -5.18
C ARG A 271 -0.76 18.84 -4.90
N GLN A 272 -1.70 18.41 -5.73
CA GLN A 272 -3.13 18.77 -5.66
C GLN A 272 -3.99 17.65 -5.06
N TYR A 273 -3.40 16.54 -4.60
CA TYR A 273 -4.12 15.38 -4.06
C TYR A 273 -5.16 14.81 -5.04
N LEU A 274 -4.81 14.76 -6.32
CA LEU A 274 -5.63 14.20 -7.38
C LEU A 274 -5.91 12.71 -7.14
N PHE A 275 -4.99 11.92 -6.59
CA PHE A 275 -5.23 10.48 -6.41
C PHE A 275 -6.39 10.20 -5.46
N SER A 276 -6.45 10.88 -4.31
CA SER A 276 -7.57 10.70 -3.38
C SER A 276 -8.88 11.27 -3.93
N ALA A 277 -8.83 12.40 -4.63
CA ALA A 277 -10.03 13.03 -5.20
C ALA A 277 -10.60 12.22 -6.38
N MET A 278 -9.74 11.81 -7.33
CA MET A 278 -10.12 11.03 -8.50
C MET A 278 -10.60 9.63 -8.14
N GLY A 279 -9.93 8.98 -7.18
CA GLY A 279 -10.35 7.68 -6.67
C GLY A 279 -11.79 7.67 -6.14
N THR A 280 -12.17 8.74 -5.43
CA THR A 280 -13.51 8.91 -4.86
C THR A 280 -14.61 8.98 -5.94
N ILE A 281 -14.29 9.48 -7.13
CA ILE A 281 -15.28 9.68 -8.21
C ILE A 281 -15.13 8.67 -9.36
N ALA A 282 -14.12 7.81 -9.31
CA ALA A 282 -13.74 6.88 -10.38
C ALA A 282 -14.89 5.96 -10.83
N ASP A 283 -15.69 5.45 -9.88
CA ASP A 283 -16.80 4.55 -10.23
C ASP A 283 -17.92 5.26 -11.00
N ARG A 284 -18.11 6.57 -10.78
CA ARG A 284 -19.17 7.34 -11.44
C ARG A 284 -18.71 8.01 -12.73
N TYR A 285 -17.44 8.43 -12.78
CA TYR A 285 -16.90 9.21 -13.89
C TYR A 285 -15.54 8.67 -14.38
N PRO A 286 -15.45 7.38 -14.78
CA PRO A 286 -14.18 6.74 -15.09
C PRO A 286 -13.45 7.42 -16.25
N ASP A 287 -14.17 7.83 -17.31
CA ASP A 287 -13.55 8.50 -18.47
C ASP A 287 -13.02 9.89 -18.13
N ALA A 288 -13.72 10.63 -17.26
CA ALA A 288 -13.27 11.95 -16.82
C ALA A 288 -12.00 11.83 -15.96
N VAL A 289 -11.93 10.82 -15.10
CA VAL A 289 -10.75 10.52 -14.29
C VAL A 289 -9.55 10.18 -15.18
N ARG A 290 -9.70 9.28 -16.16
CA ARG A 290 -8.60 8.93 -17.10
C ARG A 290 -8.07 10.16 -17.84
N ARG A 291 -8.96 10.97 -18.43
CA ARG A 291 -8.58 12.22 -19.11
C ARG A 291 -7.89 13.21 -18.17
N THR A 292 -8.32 13.26 -16.90
CA THR A 292 -7.70 14.14 -15.90
C THR A 292 -6.24 13.74 -15.67
N PHE A 293 -5.96 12.45 -15.51
CA PHE A 293 -4.58 11.96 -15.37
C PHE A 293 -3.73 12.20 -16.63
N GLU A 294 -4.28 11.94 -17.82
CA GLU A 294 -3.59 12.23 -19.09
C GLU A 294 -3.20 13.70 -19.20
N ASN A 295 -4.11 14.62 -18.87
CA ASN A 295 -3.87 16.05 -18.91
C ASN A 295 -2.89 16.50 -17.82
N TRP A 296 -3.03 15.96 -16.61
CA TRP A 296 -2.15 16.26 -15.49
C TRP A 296 -0.70 15.93 -15.80
N VAL A 297 -0.45 14.73 -16.33
CA VAL A 297 0.90 14.28 -16.69
C VAL A 297 1.47 15.08 -17.88
N LYS A 298 0.66 15.46 -18.87
CA LYS A 298 1.10 16.34 -19.96
C LYS A 298 1.50 17.73 -19.46
N GLY A 299 0.73 18.28 -18.51
CA GLY A 299 1.02 19.58 -17.90
C GLY A 299 2.20 19.56 -16.93
N ALA A 300 2.51 18.41 -16.32
CA ALA A 300 3.67 18.22 -15.46
C ALA A 300 4.98 17.99 -16.24
N ALA A 301 4.91 17.71 -17.55
CA ALA A 301 6.06 17.48 -18.43
C ALA A 301 6.62 18.77 -19.06
N VAL A 302 6.26 19.95 -18.52
CA VAL A 302 6.68 21.29 -18.98
C VAL A 302 7.42 22.02 -17.87
#